data_AF-A0A8T3LVZ5-F1
#
_entry.id   AF-A0A8T3LVZ5-F1
#
_cell.length_a   1.000
_cell.length_b   1.000
_cell.length_c   1.000
_cell.angle_alpha   90.00
_cell.angle_beta   90.00
_cell.angle_gamma   90.00
#
_symmetry.space_group_name_H-M   'P 1'
#
loop_
_entity.id
_entity.type
_entity.pdbx_description
1 polymer ?
#
loop_
_entity_poly.entity_id
_entity_poly.type
_entity_poly.pdbx_seq_one_letter_code
_entity_poly.pdbx_strand_id
1 'polypeptide(L)'
;MSSASRSSSLDFALRPPDAGQLALDKRVQRSTPAERAQLAYEMRRRALVIVNRAADDAGPMAELDRAEFILRRLYPEFSDEQLISIRAELARREAAGTWVGFSRLPREESGQD
;
A
#
# COMPACT_ATOMS: atom_id res chain seq x y z
N MET A 1 -19.12 24.56 4.66
CA MET A 1 -19.07 23.11 4.91
C MET A 1 -19.15 22.41 3.57
N SER A 2 -18.01 22.07 2.97
CA SER A 2 -17.99 21.41 1.65
C SER A 2 -18.19 19.91 1.83
N SER A 3 -19.33 19.43 1.34
CA SER A 3 -19.63 18.00 1.20
C SER A 3 -18.63 17.38 0.22
N ALA A 4 -17.68 16.60 0.74
CA ALA A 4 -16.82 15.79 -0.10
C ALA A 4 -17.68 14.69 -0.73
N SER A 5 -17.98 14.82 -2.03
CA SER A 5 -18.66 13.81 -2.81
C SER A 5 -17.97 12.46 -2.62
N ARG A 6 -18.67 11.53 -1.96
CA ARG A 6 -18.27 10.13 -1.90
C ARG A 6 -18.46 9.54 -3.29
N SER A 7 -17.42 9.60 -4.12
CA SER A 7 -17.38 8.81 -5.35
C SER A 7 -17.59 7.36 -4.96
N SER A 8 -18.69 6.75 -5.38
CA SER A 8 -19.01 5.38 -4.96
C SER A 8 -18.00 4.42 -5.58
N SER A 9 -17.69 3.30 -4.92
CA SER A 9 -16.83 2.26 -5.49
C SER A 9 -17.33 1.74 -6.83
N LEU A 10 -18.64 1.85 -7.10
CA LEU A 10 -19.28 1.56 -8.38
C LEU A 10 -18.86 2.53 -9.49
N ASP A 11 -18.81 3.85 -9.20
CA ASP A 11 -18.36 4.85 -10.17
C ASP A 11 -16.88 4.68 -10.54
N PHE A 12 -16.06 4.25 -9.57
CA PHE A 12 -14.67 3.90 -9.82
C PHE A 12 -14.56 2.62 -10.69
N ALA A 13 -15.34 1.58 -10.39
CA ALA A 13 -15.28 0.32 -11.13
C ALA A 13 -15.81 0.43 -12.58
N LEU A 14 -16.77 1.33 -12.81
CA LEU A 14 -17.35 1.58 -14.14
C LEU A 14 -16.60 2.66 -14.93
N ARG A 15 -15.61 3.32 -14.34
CA ARG A 15 -14.79 4.32 -15.03
C ARG A 15 -14.00 3.63 -16.14
N PRO A 16 -13.99 4.19 -17.36
CA PRO A 16 -13.07 3.74 -18.41
C PRO A 16 -11.62 3.81 -17.90
N PRO A 17 -10.81 2.76 -18.08
CA PRO A 17 -9.41 2.80 -17.67
C PRO A 17 -8.71 3.96 -18.36
N ASP A 18 -7.97 4.76 -17.60
CA ASP A 18 -7.20 5.85 -18.19
C ASP A 18 -6.03 5.31 -19.04
N ALA A 19 -5.39 6.20 -19.79
CA ALA A 19 -4.30 5.83 -20.68
C ALA A 19 -3.14 5.13 -19.94
N GLY A 20 -2.92 5.45 -18.66
CA GLY A 20 -1.91 4.78 -17.82
C GLY A 20 -2.29 3.34 -17.52
N GLN A 21 -3.53 3.12 -17.08
CA GLN A 21 -4.05 1.78 -16.82
C GLN A 21 -4.03 0.91 -18.09
N LEU A 22 -4.49 1.46 -19.22
CA LEU A 22 -4.47 0.76 -20.51
C LEU A 22 -3.05 0.38 -20.98
N ALA A 23 -2.07 1.25 -20.74
CA ALA A 23 -0.67 0.97 -21.07
C ALA A 23 -0.09 -0.13 -20.17
N LEU A 24 -0.41 -0.11 -18.87
CA LEU A 24 -0.02 -1.14 -17.92
C LEU A 24 -0.63 -2.49 -18.30
N ASP A 25 -1.92 -2.53 -18.60
CA ASP A 25 -2.62 -3.77 -18.98
C ASP A 25 -2.00 -4.40 -20.23
N LYS A 26 -1.70 -3.58 -21.26
CA LYS A 26 -1.01 -4.05 -22.47
C LYS A 26 0.40 -4.56 -22.18
N ARG A 27 1.13 -3.93 -21.26
CA ARG A 27 2.45 -4.40 -20.82
C ARG A 27 2.33 -5.77 -20.16
N VAL A 28 1.42 -5.91 -19.19
CA VAL A 28 1.18 -7.16 -18.46
C VAL A 28 0.79 -8.31 -19.39
N GLN A 29 -0.10 -8.05 -20.36
CA GLN A 29 -0.54 -9.05 -21.35
C GLN A 29 0.61 -9.57 -22.22
N ARG A 30 1.61 -8.73 -22.49
CA ARG A 30 2.78 -9.08 -23.32
C ARG A 30 3.95 -9.66 -22.52
N SER A 31 3.91 -9.55 -21.20
CA SER A 31 4.99 -9.99 -20.32
C SER A 31 4.98 -11.50 -20.05
N THR A 32 6.16 -12.08 -19.95
CA THR A 32 6.41 -13.43 -19.42
C THR A 32 6.08 -13.51 -17.92
N PRO A 33 5.94 -14.72 -17.33
CA PRO A 33 5.73 -14.87 -15.89
C PRO A 33 6.81 -14.19 -15.03
N ALA A 34 8.09 -14.28 -15.43
CA ALA A 34 9.20 -13.66 -14.70
C ALA A 34 9.11 -12.13 -14.72
N GLU A 35 8.80 -11.54 -15.87
CA GLU A 35 8.62 -10.09 -16.01
C GLU A 35 7.41 -9.58 -15.22
N ARG A 36 6.31 -10.36 -15.16
CA ARG A 36 5.15 -10.02 -14.32
C ARG A 36 5.50 -10.07 -12.84
N ALA A 37 6.27 -11.06 -12.40
CA ALA A 37 6.73 -11.13 -11.01
C ALA A 37 7.61 -9.93 -10.64
N GLN A 38 8.53 -9.55 -11.53
CA GLN A 38 9.37 -8.37 -11.35
C GLN A 38 8.53 -7.08 -11.29
N LEU A 39 7.57 -6.92 -12.19
CA LEU A 39 6.67 -5.77 -12.19
C LEU A 39 5.83 -5.69 -10.90
N ALA A 40 5.29 -6.82 -10.44
CA ALA A 40 4.53 -6.89 -9.19
C ALA A 40 5.40 -6.51 -7.99
N TYR A 41 6.66 -6.95 -7.97
CA TYR A 41 7.63 -6.58 -6.94
C TYR A 41 7.91 -5.06 -6.93
N GLU A 42 8.16 -4.47 -8.09
CA GLU A 42 8.37 -3.03 -8.25
C GLU A 42 7.15 -2.22 -7.80
N MET A 43 5.94 -2.63 -8.21
CA MET A 43 4.70 -1.99 -7.79
C MET A 43 4.50 -2.07 -6.28
N ARG A 44 4.77 -3.24 -5.67
CA ARG A 44 4.71 -3.41 -4.22
C ARG A 44 5.68 -2.48 -3.49
N ARG A 45 6.92 -2.37 -3.98
CA ARG A 45 7.91 -1.44 -3.40
C ARG A 45 7.44 0.01 -3.47
N ARG A 46 6.93 0.46 -4.63
CA ARG A 46 6.39 1.81 -4.80
C ARG A 46 5.19 2.08 -3.90
N ALA A 47 4.26 1.12 -3.81
CA ALA A 47 3.11 1.22 -2.92
C ALA A 47 3.55 1.37 -1.46
N LEU A 48 4.53 0.59 -1.01
CA LEU A 48 5.12 0.71 0.32
C LEU A 48 5.70 2.10 0.56
N VAL A 49 6.48 2.67 -0.37
CA VAL A 49 7.01 4.04 -0.22
C VAL A 49 5.89 5.06 -0.03
N ILE A 50 4.83 4.98 -0.84
CA ILE A 50 3.69 5.91 -0.79
C ILE A 50 2.96 5.83 0.54
N VAL A 51 2.62 4.62 1.02
CA VAL A 51 1.86 4.47 2.28
C VAL A 51 2.70 4.78 3.51
N ASN A 52 4.01 4.52 3.48
CA ASN A 52 4.92 4.93 4.56
C ASN A 52 4.95 6.46 4.65
N ARG A 53 5.07 7.16 3.52
CA ARG A 53 5.01 8.63 3.50
C ARG A 53 3.67 9.15 4.02
N ALA A 54 2.56 8.55 3.60
CA ALA A 54 1.24 8.94 4.10
C ALA A 54 1.09 8.74 5.61
N ALA A 55 1.75 7.73 6.18
CA ALA A 55 1.79 7.52 7.63
C ALA A 55 2.63 8.60 8.32
N ASP A 56 3.78 8.94 7.75
CA ASP A 56 4.65 10.00 8.30
C ASP A 56 3.96 11.38 8.23
N ASP A 57 3.26 11.68 7.13
CA ASP A 57 2.49 12.93 6.93
C ASP A 57 1.29 13.06 7.88
N ALA A 58 0.75 11.93 8.36
CA ALA A 58 -0.36 11.89 9.31
C ALA A 58 0.08 12.17 10.77
N GLY A 59 1.39 12.27 11.02
CA GLY A 59 1.98 12.63 12.30
C GLY A 59 2.49 11.44 13.12
N PRO A 60 3.05 11.69 14.31
CA PRO A 60 3.63 10.65 15.15
C PRO A 60 2.59 9.60 15.59
N MET A 61 2.93 8.32 15.43
CA MET A 61 2.11 7.18 15.83
C MET A 61 2.98 6.12 16.50
N ALA A 62 2.38 5.32 17.39
CA ALA A 62 3.01 4.08 17.85
C ALA A 62 3.17 3.11 16.66
N GLU A 63 4.20 2.26 16.64
CA GLU A 63 4.48 1.42 15.47
C GLU A 63 3.36 0.40 15.16
N LEU A 64 2.61 -0.07 16.17
CA LEU A 64 1.41 -0.90 15.94
C LEU A 64 0.28 -0.12 15.24
N ASP A 65 0.04 1.13 15.62
CA ASP A 65 -0.97 1.99 14.99
C ASP A 65 -0.56 2.35 13.56
N ARG A 66 0.72 2.65 13.38
CA ARG A 66 1.32 2.86 12.07
C ARG A 66 1.22 1.63 11.18
N ALA A 67 1.43 0.43 11.74
CA ALA A 67 1.29 -0.81 10.99
C ALA A 67 -0.15 -1.04 10.53
N GLU A 68 -1.13 -0.83 11.41
CA GLU A 68 -2.54 -0.92 11.03
C GLU A 68 -2.91 0.13 9.95
N PHE A 69 -2.44 1.37 10.10
CA PHE A 69 -2.63 2.43 9.10
C PHE A 69 -2.10 2.04 7.71
N ILE A 70 -0.92 1.43 7.66
CA ILE A 70 -0.29 0.94 6.43
C ILE A 70 -1.10 -0.22 5.85
N LEU A 71 -1.49 -1.20 6.67
CA LEU A 71 -2.21 -2.39 6.22
C LEU A 71 -3.58 -2.04 5.64
N ARG A 72 -4.34 -1.15 6.27
CA ARG A 72 -5.64 -0.68 5.75
C ARG A 72 -5.55 -0.01 4.37
N ARG A 73 -4.38 0.55 4.02
CA ARG A 73 -4.15 1.20 2.72
C ARG A 73 -3.64 0.24 1.66
N LEU A 74 -2.81 -0.72 2.03
CA LEU A 74 -2.27 -1.71 1.10
C LEU A 74 -3.27 -2.83 0.80
N TYR A 75 -4.09 -3.19 1.78
CA TYR A 75 -5.03 -4.29 1.73
C TYR A 75 -6.41 -3.82 2.20
N PRO A 76 -7.08 -2.92 1.45
CA PRO A 76 -8.40 -2.40 1.82
C PRO A 76 -9.48 -3.50 1.92
N GLU A 77 -9.23 -4.67 1.34
CA GLU A 77 -10.07 -5.86 1.42
C GLU A 77 -9.99 -6.61 2.75
N PHE A 78 -8.99 -6.34 3.59
CA PHE A 78 -8.90 -6.98 4.90
C PHE A 78 -10.07 -6.57 5.77
N SER A 79 -10.76 -7.57 6.33
CA SER A 79 -11.79 -7.34 7.31
C SER A 79 -11.19 -6.82 8.62
N ASP A 80 -12.00 -6.16 9.44
CA ASP A 80 -11.56 -5.71 10.76
C ASP A 80 -11.08 -6.88 11.63
N GLU A 81 -11.71 -8.06 11.53
CA GLU A 81 -11.26 -9.27 12.25
C GLU A 81 -9.86 -9.72 11.82
N GLN A 82 -9.57 -9.68 10.51
CA GLN A 82 -8.23 -10.00 9.99
C GLN A 82 -7.20 -8.99 10.49
N LEU A 83 -7.53 -7.70 10.49
CA LEU A 83 -6.65 -6.65 10.99
C LEU A 83 -6.38 -6.79 12.49
N ILE A 84 -7.40 -7.12 13.29
CA ILE A 84 -7.25 -7.40 14.73
C ILE A 84 -6.30 -8.58 14.96
N SER A 85 -6.48 -9.67 14.21
CA SER A 85 -5.61 -10.85 14.30
C SER A 85 -4.16 -10.53 13.93
N ILE A 86 -3.95 -9.80 12.82
CA ILE A 86 -2.62 -9.36 12.40
C ILE A 86 -1.99 -8.43 13.44
N ARG A 87 -2.74 -7.47 13.97
CA ARG A 87 -2.27 -6.54 15.00
C ARG A 87 -1.85 -7.28 16.27
N ALA A 88 -2.63 -8.26 16.71
CA ALA A 88 -2.28 -9.09 17.87
C ALA A 88 -0.97 -9.85 17.63
N GLU A 89 -0.77 -10.43 16.44
CA GLU A 89 0.47 -11.10 16.08
C GLU A 89 1.67 -10.15 16.06
N LEU A 90 1.51 -8.95 15.49
CA LEU A 90 2.55 -7.93 15.46
C LEU A 90 2.93 -7.48 16.87
N ALA A 91 1.95 -7.28 17.76
CA ALA A 91 2.19 -6.94 19.16
C ALA A 91 2.97 -8.03 19.90
N ARG A 92 2.68 -9.32 19.65
CA ARG A 92 3.48 -10.42 20.20
C ARG A 92 4.93 -10.37 19.72
N ARG A 93 5.16 -10.10 18.44
CA ARG A 93 6.52 -10.03 17.87
C ARG A 93 7.30 -8.82 18.36
N GLU A 94 6.63 -7.69 18.53
CA GLU A 94 7.21 -6.48 19.14
C GLU A 94 7.64 -6.74 20.58
N ALA A 95 6.76 -7.33 21.40
CA ALA A 95 7.09 -7.70 22.78
C ALA A 95 8.25 -8.72 22.87
N ALA A 96 8.37 -9.60 21.87
CA ALA A 96 9.49 -10.54 21.74
C ALA A 96 10.77 -9.91 21.15
N GLY A 97 10.74 -8.64 20.73
CA GLY A 97 11.87 -7.96 20.07
C GLY A 97 12.20 -8.51 18.67
N THR A 98 11.30 -9.29 18.07
CA THR A 98 11.47 -9.94 16.76
C THR A 98 10.89 -9.12 15.60
N TRP A 99 10.21 -8.02 15.92
CA TRP A 99 9.68 -7.07 14.97
C TRP A 99 9.74 -5.66 15.55
N VAL A 100 10.09 -4.68 14.73
CA VAL A 100 10.32 -3.28 15.13
C VAL A 100 9.54 -2.28 14.25
N GLY A 101 8.51 -2.75 13.55
CA GLY A 101 7.77 -1.95 12.57
C GLY A 101 8.04 -2.38 11.12
N PHE A 102 7.26 -1.82 10.20
CA PHE A 102 7.51 -1.99 8.76
C PHE A 102 8.69 -1.14 8.31
N SER A 103 9.59 -1.73 7.53
CA SER A 103 10.74 -1.05 6.97
C SER A 103 10.31 0.18 6.18
N ARG A 104 10.90 1.32 6.55
CA ARG A 104 10.89 2.52 5.70
C ARG A 104 11.86 2.21 4.55
N LEU A 105 11.34 1.93 3.36
CA LEU A 105 12.22 1.83 2.18
C LEU A 105 12.92 3.18 2.00
N PRO A 106 14.23 3.20 1.68
CA PRO A 106 14.91 4.44 1.39
C PRO A 106 14.12 5.19 0.32
N ARG A 107 14.02 6.52 0.45
CA ARG A 107 13.54 7.35 -0.66
C ARG A 107 14.37 6.93 -1.87
N GLU A 108 13.71 6.51 -2.94
CA GLU A 108 14.38 6.54 -4.23
C GLU A 108 14.75 8.01 -4.41
N GLU A 109 16.01 8.36 -4.14
CA GLU A 109 16.57 9.65 -4.53
C GLU A 109 16.21 9.77 -6.00
N SER A 110 15.32 10.72 -6.27
CA SER A 110 14.91 10.99 -7.63
C SER A 110 16.19 11.33 -8.36
N GLY A 111 16.58 10.47 -9.30
CA GLY A 111 17.68 10.78 -10.20
C GLY A 111 17.41 12.14 -10.81
N GLN A 112 18.05 13.16 -10.25
CA GLN A 112 18.43 14.34 -10.97
C GLN A 112 19.59 13.90 -11.86
N ASP A 113 19.30 13.74 -13.14
CA ASP A 113 20.08 14.29 -14.26
C ASP A 113 19.23 14.23 -15.54
#